data_AF-A0A7S1S0W5-F1
#
_entry.id   AF-A0A7S1S0W5-F1
#
_cell.length_a   1.000
_cell.length_b   1.000
_cell.length_c   1.000
_cell.angle_alpha   90.00
_cell.angle_beta   90.00
_cell.angle_gamma   90.00
#
_symmetry.space_group_name_H-M   'P 1'
#
loop_
_entity.id
_entity.type
_entity.pdbx_description
1 polymer ?
#
loop_
_entity_poly.entity_id
_entity_poly.type
_entity_poly.pdbx_seq_one_letter_code
_entity_poly.pdbx_strand_id
1 'polypeptide(L)'
;SALWRLRALVLYHYLPSDRTVFGKLLDPVYLVMVAFTALPIFGVRLIFFSLLLFMLACPGPADEYQLVQFILHFKGTQFFTSGVIMAWLGSMEMLVCYLSCREDLKRCFDTRGPGAKQMLAAIAMDYFGSVALVWTAFTMLPRSRKHPRLATLQRITTMQVRGTYCCCLEGVLTQGGRLWRLLRYDVVCFALSVTVFTIEYAVYAVSEGLEESVHAHVTRAKAVIYWGNCLYALLSLPFAFFIIPGLTRLLTHSAITGYNRHGELVEFAFPEVQGCKGV
;
A
#
# COMPACT_ATOMS: atom_id res chain seq x y z
N SER A 1 -25.19 -10.56 -11.39
CA SER A 1 -24.44 -9.86 -12.45
C SER A 1 -22.96 -10.21 -12.37
N ALA A 2 -22.23 -10.15 -13.49
CA ALA A 2 -20.83 -10.58 -13.59
C ALA A 2 -19.89 -9.88 -12.59
N LEU A 3 -20.14 -8.60 -12.28
CA LEU A 3 -19.38 -7.81 -11.31
C LEU A 3 -19.37 -8.42 -9.89
N TRP A 4 -20.52 -8.96 -9.43
CA TRP A 4 -20.58 -9.61 -8.11
C TRP A 4 -19.77 -10.90 -8.06
N ARG A 5 -19.75 -11.66 -9.15
CA ARG A 5 -18.95 -12.89 -9.27
C ARG A 5 -17.45 -12.57 -9.31
N LEU A 6 -17.06 -11.54 -10.07
CA LEU A 6 -15.68 -11.06 -10.11
C LEU A 6 -15.23 -10.57 -8.72
N ARG A 7 -16.05 -9.77 -8.05
CA ARG A 7 -15.80 -9.31 -6.68
C ARG A 7 -15.61 -10.48 -5.73
N ALA A 8 -16.54 -11.44 -5.74
CA ALA A 8 -16.46 -12.62 -4.89
C ALA A 8 -15.17 -13.42 -5.13
N LEU A 9 -14.79 -13.62 -6.40
CA LEU A 9 -13.58 -14.33 -6.78
C LEU A 9 -12.32 -13.60 -6.29
N VAL A 10 -12.17 -12.30 -6.62
CA VAL A 10 -11.00 -11.51 -6.23
C VAL A 10 -10.86 -11.45 -4.71
N LEU A 11 -11.95 -11.17 -3.99
CA LEU A 11 -11.93 -11.06 -2.53
C LEU A 11 -11.70 -12.42 -1.86
N TYR A 12 -12.27 -13.50 -2.36
CA TYR A 12 -12.04 -14.85 -1.82
C TYR A 12 -10.57 -15.27 -1.96
N HIS A 13 -9.95 -15.03 -3.11
CA HIS A 13 -8.55 -15.43 -3.33
C HIS A 13 -7.56 -14.51 -2.62
N TYR A 14 -7.83 -13.21 -2.53
CA TYR A 14 -6.92 -12.24 -1.89
C TYR A 14 -7.09 -12.18 -0.36
N LEU A 15 -8.34 -12.24 0.12
CA LEU A 15 -8.74 -12.11 1.52
C LEU A 15 -9.64 -13.30 1.97
N PRO A 16 -9.19 -14.56 1.87
CA PRO A 16 -9.98 -15.74 2.25
C PRO A 16 -10.27 -15.79 3.74
N SER A 17 -11.45 -16.30 4.10
CA SER A 17 -11.85 -16.60 5.49
C SER A 17 -11.37 -17.96 6.00
N ASP A 18 -10.95 -18.86 5.11
CA ASP A 18 -10.70 -20.28 5.38
C ASP A 18 -9.20 -20.65 5.28
N ARG A 19 -8.33 -19.71 4.91
CA ARG A 19 -6.91 -20.00 4.63
C ARG A 19 -5.95 -19.15 5.44
N THR A 20 -4.95 -19.81 6.02
CA THR A 20 -3.80 -19.15 6.64
C THR A 20 -2.91 -18.49 5.58
N VAL A 21 -1.95 -17.66 6.01
CA VAL A 21 -0.97 -17.03 5.10
C VAL A 21 -0.23 -18.06 4.25
N PHE A 22 0.17 -19.19 4.85
CA PHE A 22 0.79 -20.29 4.11
C PHE A 22 -0.18 -20.97 3.14
N GLY A 23 -1.46 -21.12 3.53
CA GLY A 23 -2.50 -21.60 2.64
C GLY A 23 -2.77 -20.67 1.44
N LYS A 24 -2.58 -19.35 1.60
CA LYS A 24 -2.65 -18.39 0.49
C LYS A 24 -1.49 -18.56 -0.49
N LEU A 25 -0.28 -18.80 0.01
CA LEU A 25 0.90 -19.01 -0.84
C LEU A 25 0.82 -20.26 -1.73
N LEU A 26 -0.02 -21.23 -1.37
CA LEU A 26 -0.29 -22.41 -2.19
C LEU A 26 -1.37 -22.17 -3.25
N ASP A 27 -2.09 -21.05 -3.20
CA ASP A 27 -3.13 -20.73 -4.17
C ASP A 27 -2.52 -20.08 -5.43
N PRO A 28 -2.59 -20.73 -6.60
CA PRO A 28 -2.02 -20.19 -7.83
C PRO A 28 -2.66 -18.86 -8.23
N VAL A 29 -3.95 -18.65 -7.95
CA VAL A 29 -4.65 -17.40 -8.29
C VAL A 29 -4.13 -16.25 -7.44
N TYR A 30 -3.90 -16.50 -6.15
CA TYR A 30 -3.29 -15.53 -5.25
C TYR A 30 -1.86 -15.18 -5.71
N LEU A 31 -1.06 -16.19 -6.04
CA LEU A 31 0.31 -15.96 -6.53
C LEU A 31 0.35 -15.13 -7.80
N VAL A 32 -0.57 -15.36 -8.75
CA VAL A 32 -0.68 -14.54 -9.97
C VAL A 32 -1.05 -13.10 -9.63
N MET A 33 -2.01 -12.87 -8.72
CA MET A 33 -2.37 -11.52 -8.28
C MET A 33 -1.22 -10.80 -7.57
N VAL A 34 -0.48 -11.50 -6.71
CA VAL A 34 0.68 -10.94 -6.01
C VAL A 34 1.84 -10.68 -6.97
N ALA A 35 2.11 -11.60 -7.90
CA ALA A 35 3.12 -11.39 -8.93
C ALA A 35 2.79 -10.15 -9.77
N PHE A 36 1.52 -9.98 -10.16
CA PHE A 36 1.06 -8.83 -10.92
C PHE A 36 1.24 -7.51 -10.15
N THR A 37 1.01 -7.49 -8.84
CA THR A 37 1.24 -6.31 -8.00
C THR A 37 2.71 -6.05 -7.66
N ALA A 38 3.56 -7.07 -7.77
CA ALA A 38 5.01 -6.96 -7.57
C ALA A 38 5.76 -6.42 -8.78
N LEU A 39 5.18 -6.51 -9.99
CA LEU A 39 5.79 -6.00 -11.20
C LEU A 39 5.83 -4.46 -11.20
N PRO A 40 7.00 -3.82 -11.38
CA PRO A 40 7.14 -2.36 -11.42
C PRO A 40 6.72 -1.79 -12.79
N ILE A 41 5.55 -2.22 -13.29
CA ILE A 41 5.04 -1.89 -14.63
C ILE A 41 3.89 -0.89 -14.48
N PHE A 42 4.02 0.28 -15.11
CA PHE A 42 2.95 1.26 -15.41
C PHE A 42 1.86 1.49 -14.34
N GLY A 43 2.21 1.54 -13.05
CA GLY A 43 1.22 1.76 -11.98
C GLY A 43 0.18 0.63 -11.84
N VAL A 44 0.48 -0.57 -12.34
CA VAL A 44 -0.37 -1.76 -12.22
C VAL A 44 -0.78 -2.02 -10.77
N ARG A 45 0.18 -1.89 -9.85
CA ARG A 45 -0.07 -1.98 -8.41
C ARG A 45 -1.14 -0.98 -7.96
N LEU A 46 -1.01 0.29 -8.34
CA LEU A 46 -1.98 1.33 -7.99
C LEU A 46 -3.38 0.99 -8.52
N ILE A 47 -3.48 0.55 -9.78
CA ILE A 47 -4.77 0.16 -10.38
C ILE A 47 -5.38 -1.02 -9.64
N PHE A 48 -4.60 -2.08 -9.39
CA PHE A 48 -5.07 -3.27 -8.70
C PHE A 48 -5.61 -2.94 -7.30
N PHE A 49 -4.84 -2.20 -6.50
CA PHE A 49 -5.26 -1.83 -5.14
C PHE A 49 -6.40 -0.79 -5.14
N SER A 50 -6.50 0.05 -6.16
CA SER A 50 -7.66 0.95 -6.34
C SER A 50 -8.94 0.15 -6.61
N LEU A 51 -8.87 -0.85 -7.49
CA LEU A 51 -9.98 -1.76 -7.75
C LEU A 51 -10.34 -2.58 -6.51
N LEU A 52 -9.33 -3.06 -5.76
CA LEU A 52 -9.55 -3.78 -4.52
C LEU A 52 -10.25 -2.89 -3.48
N LEU A 53 -9.78 -1.66 -3.26
CA LEU A 53 -10.43 -0.71 -2.35
C LEU A 53 -11.87 -0.42 -2.76
N PHE A 54 -12.12 -0.23 -4.06
CA PHE A 54 -13.47 -0.07 -4.61
C PHE A 54 -14.36 -1.29 -4.32
N MET A 55 -13.85 -2.51 -4.52
CA MET A 55 -14.56 -3.76 -4.22
C MET A 55 -14.85 -3.96 -2.72
N LEU A 56 -14.00 -3.42 -1.83
CA LEU A 56 -14.23 -3.40 -0.38
C LEU A 56 -15.27 -2.35 0.02
N ALA A 57 -15.26 -1.18 -0.64
CA ALA A 57 -16.09 -0.02 -0.34
C ALA A 57 -17.53 -0.09 -0.87
N CYS A 58 -17.75 -0.78 -1.98
CA CYS A 58 -19.05 -0.90 -2.64
C CYS A 58 -19.58 -2.33 -2.52
N PRO A 59 -20.86 -2.55 -2.14
CA PRO A 59 -22.00 -1.61 -2.09
C PRO A 59 -22.24 -0.96 -0.71
N GLY A 60 -21.47 -1.33 0.30
CA GLY A 60 -21.71 -0.93 1.68
C GLY A 60 -20.41 -0.61 2.39
N PRO A 61 -20.48 0.04 3.57
CA PRO A 61 -19.28 0.43 4.30
C PRO A 61 -18.38 -0.78 4.55
N ALA A 62 -17.10 -0.61 4.23
CA ALA A 62 -16.10 -1.64 4.40
C ALA A 62 -16.00 -2.07 5.87
N ASP A 63 -15.62 -3.33 6.10
CA ASP A 63 -15.30 -3.83 7.43
C ASP A 63 -13.96 -3.29 7.92
N GLU A 64 -13.90 -2.93 9.20
CA GLU A 64 -12.71 -2.32 9.81
C GLU A 64 -11.47 -3.20 9.65
N TYR A 65 -11.59 -4.51 9.93
CA TYR A 65 -10.46 -5.43 9.82
C TYR A 65 -9.96 -5.53 8.38
N GLN A 66 -10.86 -5.63 7.40
CA GLN A 66 -10.51 -5.69 5.98
C GLN A 66 -9.81 -4.42 5.52
N LEU A 67 -10.26 -3.25 5.97
CA LEU A 67 -9.67 -1.97 5.59
C LEU A 67 -8.28 -1.77 6.22
N VAL A 68 -8.09 -2.21 7.47
CA VAL A 68 -6.75 -2.20 8.09
C VAL A 68 -5.82 -3.19 7.36
N GLN A 69 -6.28 -4.41 7.08
CA GLN A 69 -5.51 -5.37 6.29
C GLN A 69 -5.13 -4.84 4.92
N PHE A 70 -6.05 -4.14 4.25
CA PHE A 70 -5.77 -3.44 3.00
C PHE A 70 -4.63 -2.43 3.14
N ILE A 71 -4.68 -1.55 4.15
CA ILE A 71 -3.64 -0.54 4.39
C ILE A 71 -2.28 -1.20 4.65
N LEU A 72 -2.26 -2.22 5.51
CA LEU A 72 -1.02 -2.93 5.88
C LEU A 72 -0.42 -3.67 4.69
N HIS A 73 -1.23 -4.40 3.91
CA HIS A 73 -0.78 -5.09 2.71
C HIS A 73 -0.29 -4.11 1.64
N PHE A 74 -1.02 -3.02 1.40
CA PHE A 74 -0.60 -2.01 0.42
C PHE A 74 0.74 -1.39 0.81
N LYS A 75 0.87 -0.91 2.05
CA LYS A 75 2.10 -0.26 2.52
C LYS A 75 3.28 -1.22 2.62
N GLY A 76 3.08 -2.43 3.13
CA GLY A 76 4.19 -3.36 3.20
C GLY A 76 4.58 -3.92 1.83
N THR A 77 3.65 -4.09 0.88
CA THR A 77 4.05 -4.38 -0.52
C THR A 77 4.79 -3.21 -1.15
N GLN A 78 4.39 -1.96 -0.88
CA GLN A 78 5.10 -0.75 -1.30
C GLN A 78 6.55 -0.74 -0.75
N PHE A 79 6.76 -1.11 0.52
CA PHE A 79 8.09 -1.24 1.12
C PHE A 79 8.99 -2.21 0.35
N PHE A 80 8.53 -3.43 0.08
CA PHE A 80 9.36 -4.42 -0.61
C PHE A 80 9.60 -4.07 -2.08
N THR A 81 8.57 -3.61 -2.79
CA THR A 81 8.63 -3.38 -4.24
C THR A 81 9.25 -2.03 -4.56
N SER A 82 8.61 -0.92 -4.18
CA SER A 82 9.11 0.43 -4.45
C SER A 82 10.25 0.85 -3.52
N GLY A 83 10.33 0.29 -2.31
CA GLY A 83 11.43 0.59 -1.39
C GLY A 83 12.66 -0.23 -1.74
N VAL A 84 12.64 -1.52 -1.42
CA VAL A 84 13.82 -2.39 -1.50
C VAL A 84 14.22 -2.71 -2.95
N ILE A 85 13.30 -3.26 -3.75
CA ILE A 85 13.63 -3.74 -5.11
C ILE A 85 13.99 -2.56 -6.03
N MET A 86 13.19 -1.50 -6.04
CA MET A 86 13.45 -0.34 -6.90
C MET A 86 14.70 0.44 -6.45
N ALA A 87 14.95 0.61 -5.15
CA ALA A 87 16.20 1.23 -4.71
C ALA A 87 17.41 0.41 -5.16
N TRP A 88 17.35 -0.92 -5.00
CA TRP A 88 18.41 -1.81 -5.46
C TRP A 88 18.65 -1.72 -6.97
N LEU A 89 17.60 -1.80 -7.80
CA LEU A 89 17.70 -1.66 -9.25
C LEU A 89 18.29 -0.30 -9.66
N GLY A 90 17.82 0.79 -9.04
CA GLY A 90 18.32 2.13 -9.30
C GLY A 90 19.78 2.30 -8.92
N SER A 91 20.21 1.74 -7.79
CA SER A 91 21.61 1.73 -7.37
C SER A 91 22.49 0.92 -8.33
N MET A 92 22.00 -0.21 -8.85
CA MET A 92 22.72 -1.02 -9.84
C MET A 92 22.87 -0.28 -11.17
N GLU A 93 21.83 0.42 -11.64
CA GLU A 93 21.92 1.27 -12.84
C GLU A 93 22.96 2.39 -12.66
N MET A 94 22.98 3.04 -11.48
CA MET A 94 24.02 4.02 -11.14
C MET A 94 25.43 3.43 -11.16
N LEU A 95 25.63 2.26 -10.53
CA LEU A 95 26.93 1.60 -10.48
C LEU A 95 27.41 1.19 -11.88
N VAL A 96 26.51 0.68 -12.73
CA VAL A 96 26.85 0.33 -14.12
C VAL A 96 27.27 1.56 -14.90
N CYS A 97 26.57 2.70 -14.74
CA CYS A 97 26.98 3.94 -15.40
C CYS A 97 28.35 4.44 -14.92
N TYR A 98 28.60 4.36 -13.61
CA TYR A 98 29.88 4.75 -13.03
C TYR A 98 31.04 3.88 -13.54
N LEU A 99 30.84 2.56 -13.66
CA LEU A 99 31.88 1.64 -14.12
C LEU A 99 32.07 1.63 -15.64
N SER A 100 31.02 1.85 -16.42
CA SER A 100 31.06 1.69 -17.89
C SER A 100 31.38 2.98 -18.65
N CYS A 101 31.10 4.16 -18.10
CA CYS A 101 31.16 5.43 -18.82
C CYS A 101 31.94 6.49 -18.04
N ARG A 102 33.26 6.31 -17.91
CA ARG A 102 34.12 7.20 -17.12
C ARG A 102 34.23 8.63 -17.70
N GLU A 103 34.22 8.77 -19.03
CA GLU A 103 34.39 10.07 -19.70
C GLU A 103 33.05 10.81 -19.93
N ASP A 104 31.95 10.08 -20.14
CA ASP A 104 30.61 10.63 -20.45
C ASP A 104 29.54 10.27 -19.40
N LEU A 105 29.87 10.45 -18.11
CA LEU A 105 29.01 10.04 -17.00
C LEU A 105 27.63 10.72 -17.05
N LYS A 106 27.57 12.03 -17.34
CA LYS A 106 26.32 12.81 -17.43
C LYS A 106 25.36 12.21 -18.46
N ARG A 107 25.87 11.88 -19.66
CA ARG A 107 25.08 11.30 -20.74
C ARG A 107 24.61 9.88 -20.43
N CYS A 108 25.41 9.09 -19.71
CA CYS A 108 24.98 7.77 -19.24
C CYS A 108 23.82 7.90 -18.27
N PHE A 109 23.90 8.83 -17.31
CA PHE A 109 22.83 9.10 -16.36
C PHE A 109 21.54 9.53 -17.05
N ASP A 110 21.62 10.38 -18.08
CA ASP A 110 20.43 10.85 -18.77
C ASP A 110 19.68 9.74 -19.52
N THR A 111 20.40 8.72 -19.99
CA THR A 111 19.85 7.66 -20.84
C THR A 111 19.53 6.37 -20.08
N ARG A 112 20.32 6.04 -19.06
CA ARG A 112 20.26 4.77 -18.31
C ARG A 112 20.12 4.95 -16.81
N GLY A 113 20.11 6.19 -16.31
CA GLY A 113 19.96 6.47 -14.89
C GLY A 113 18.59 6.07 -14.33
N PRO A 114 18.45 6.12 -13.00
CA PRO A 114 17.23 5.70 -12.31
C PRO A 114 16.02 6.51 -12.79
N GLY A 115 14.99 5.78 -13.26
CA GLY A 115 13.77 6.37 -13.79
C GLY A 115 13.87 6.89 -15.24
N ALA A 116 15.04 6.85 -15.89
CA ALA A 116 15.21 7.38 -17.26
C ALA A 116 14.27 6.71 -18.28
N LYS A 117 14.12 5.38 -18.18
CA LYS A 117 13.26 4.55 -19.05
C LYS A 117 11.76 4.72 -18.77
N GLN A 118 11.40 5.32 -17.64
CA GLN A 118 10.01 5.45 -17.21
C GLN A 118 9.42 6.79 -17.64
N MET A 119 8.11 6.82 -17.85
CA MET A 119 7.39 8.06 -18.15
C MET A 119 7.24 8.87 -16.85
N LEU A 120 7.52 10.18 -16.90
CA LEU A 120 7.45 11.06 -15.71
C LEU A 120 6.09 10.96 -15.01
N ALA A 121 5.00 11.00 -15.80
CA ALA A 121 3.65 10.85 -15.28
C ALA A 121 3.42 9.49 -14.61
N ALA A 122 4.02 8.39 -15.09
CA ALA A 122 3.85 7.08 -14.48
C ALA A 122 4.53 7.00 -13.11
N ILE A 123 5.74 7.54 -12.96
CA ILE A 123 6.45 7.61 -11.67
C ILE A 123 5.68 8.51 -10.69
N ALA A 124 5.25 9.68 -11.15
CA ALA A 124 4.48 10.62 -10.33
C ALA A 124 3.14 10.01 -9.89
N MET A 125 2.42 9.34 -10.78
CA MET A 125 1.18 8.63 -10.44
C MET A 125 1.42 7.52 -9.43
N ASP A 126 2.49 6.72 -9.56
CA ASP A 126 2.79 5.67 -8.58
C ASP A 126 3.10 6.28 -7.21
N TYR A 127 3.88 7.37 -7.16
CA TYR A 127 4.24 8.04 -5.91
C TYR A 127 3.03 8.71 -5.23
N PHE A 128 2.39 9.67 -5.90
CA PHE A 128 1.25 10.42 -5.33
C PHE A 128 -0.01 9.57 -5.23
N GLY A 129 -0.24 8.67 -6.18
CA GLY A 129 -1.38 7.75 -6.15
C GLY A 129 -1.30 6.79 -4.97
N SER A 130 -0.11 6.30 -4.62
CA SER A 130 0.07 5.44 -3.44
C SER A 130 -0.27 6.16 -2.14
N VAL A 131 0.13 7.43 -2.02
CA VAL A 131 -0.22 8.30 -0.87
C VAL A 131 -1.74 8.51 -0.83
N ALA A 132 -2.33 8.94 -1.94
CA ALA A 132 -3.75 9.24 -2.05
C ALA A 132 -4.63 8.03 -1.72
N LEU A 133 -4.26 6.84 -2.21
CA LEU A 133 -5.02 5.61 -1.99
C LEU A 133 -5.05 5.22 -0.50
N VAL A 134 -3.91 5.33 0.18
CA VAL A 134 -3.80 5.01 1.60
C VAL A 134 -4.57 6.01 2.44
N TRP A 135 -4.43 7.30 2.15
CA TRP A 135 -5.17 8.34 2.87
C TRP A 135 -6.67 8.21 2.64
N THR A 136 -7.10 7.84 1.43
CA THR A 136 -8.50 7.50 1.13
C THR A 136 -8.97 6.35 2.03
N ALA A 137 -8.23 5.25 2.12
CA ALA A 137 -8.55 4.14 3.02
C ALA A 137 -8.62 4.58 4.49
N PHE A 138 -7.71 5.45 4.95
CA PHE A 138 -7.76 6.01 6.31
C PHE A 138 -9.01 6.86 6.56
N THR A 139 -9.43 7.69 5.60
CA THR A 139 -10.66 8.49 5.72
C THR A 139 -11.94 7.65 5.72
N MET A 140 -11.87 6.41 5.23
CA MET A 140 -12.97 5.46 5.26
C MET A 140 -13.10 4.72 6.61
N LEU A 141 -12.03 4.65 7.42
CA LEU A 141 -12.04 3.93 8.71
C LEU A 141 -13.11 4.43 9.70
N PRO A 142 -13.34 5.75 9.89
CA PRO A 142 -14.39 6.23 10.80
C PRO A 142 -15.82 5.90 10.38
N ARG A 143 -16.01 5.48 9.12
CA ARG A 143 -17.30 5.05 8.55
C ARG A 143 -17.40 3.53 8.40
N SER A 144 -16.34 2.80 8.78
CA SER A 144 -16.30 1.34 8.65
C SER A 144 -17.26 0.67 9.62
N ARG A 145 -17.64 -0.58 9.32
CA ARG A 145 -18.44 -1.40 10.23
C ARG A 145 -17.55 -2.39 10.96
N LYS A 146 -17.94 -2.72 12.20
CA LYS A 146 -17.39 -3.84 12.94
C LYS A 146 -18.28 -5.07 12.74
N HIS A 147 -17.68 -6.24 12.67
CA HIS A 147 -18.42 -7.50 12.60
C HIS A 147 -19.42 -7.66 13.77
N PRO A 148 -20.64 -8.21 13.54
CA PRO A 148 -21.75 -8.18 14.51
C PRO A 148 -21.43 -8.71 15.90
N ARG A 149 -20.69 -9.82 16.02
CA ARG A 149 -20.34 -10.42 17.32
C ARG A 149 -19.59 -9.44 18.24
N LEU A 150 -18.65 -8.68 17.67
CA LEU A 150 -17.90 -7.66 18.42
C LEU A 150 -18.68 -6.37 18.56
N ALA A 151 -19.53 -6.02 17.60
CA ALA A 151 -20.44 -4.89 17.75
C ALA A 151 -21.39 -5.09 18.94
N THR A 152 -21.84 -6.33 19.18
CA THR A 152 -22.68 -6.68 20.35
C THR A 152 -21.89 -6.59 21.65
N LEU A 153 -20.69 -7.19 21.74
CA LEU A 153 -19.84 -7.07 22.93
C LEU A 153 -19.48 -5.61 23.24
N GLN A 154 -19.12 -4.84 22.21
CA GLN A 154 -18.68 -3.45 22.39
C GLN A 154 -19.83 -2.50 22.74
N ARG A 155 -21.07 -2.77 22.27
CA ARG A 155 -22.28 -2.06 22.74
C ARG A 155 -22.55 -2.28 24.22
N ILE A 156 -22.22 -3.46 24.74
CA ILE A 156 -22.38 -3.76 26.17
C ILE A 156 -21.32 -3.02 27.00
N THR A 157 -20.10 -2.86 26.48
CA THR A 157 -18.95 -2.33 27.26
C THR A 157 -18.68 -0.84 27.08
N THR A 158 -19.07 -0.20 25.97
CA THR A 158 -18.66 1.18 25.67
C THR A 158 -19.77 2.02 25.02
N MET A 159 -20.06 3.19 25.61
CA MET A 159 -20.81 4.25 24.93
C MET A 159 -20.05 4.66 23.66
N GLN A 160 -20.66 4.47 22.48
CA GLN A 160 -20.06 4.90 21.22
C GLN A 160 -20.11 6.43 21.12
N VAL A 161 -19.01 7.08 21.45
CA VAL A 161 -18.84 8.54 21.28
C VAL A 161 -18.60 8.83 19.80
N ARG A 162 -19.56 9.46 19.13
CA ARG A 162 -19.36 10.08 17.82
C ARG A 162 -18.64 11.41 17.99
N GLY A 163 -17.73 11.72 17.09
CA GLY A 163 -17.10 13.03 17.08
C GLY A 163 -16.37 13.31 15.77
N THR A 164 -15.83 14.51 15.70
CA THR A 164 -15.18 15.05 14.50
C THR A 164 -13.68 14.82 14.58
N TYR A 165 -13.11 14.13 13.60
CA TYR A 165 -11.67 13.81 13.57
C TYR A 165 -10.83 14.96 13.03
N CYS A 166 -11.24 15.57 11.91
CA CYS A 166 -10.59 16.71 11.29
C CYS A 166 -11.50 17.33 10.22
N CYS A 167 -11.53 18.66 10.12
CA CYS A 167 -12.30 19.48 9.17
C CYS A 167 -13.80 19.15 9.07
N CYS A 168 -14.16 18.04 8.40
CA CYS A 168 -15.54 17.62 8.14
C CYS A 168 -15.76 16.10 8.35
N LEU A 169 -14.76 15.36 8.85
CA LEU A 169 -14.89 13.92 9.08
C LEU A 169 -15.55 13.64 10.43
N GLU A 170 -16.85 13.33 10.39
CA GLU A 170 -17.58 12.77 11.53
C GLU A 170 -17.57 11.23 11.48
N GLY A 171 -17.34 10.60 12.63
CA GLY A 171 -17.38 9.15 12.76
C GLY A 171 -17.31 8.69 14.21
N VAL A 172 -17.17 7.39 14.41
CA VAL A 172 -17.08 6.80 15.76
C VAL A 172 -15.62 6.86 16.22
N LEU A 173 -15.27 7.76 17.15
CA LEU A 173 -13.90 8.07 17.62
C LEU A 173 -13.07 6.83 18.01
N THR A 174 -13.72 5.74 18.38
CA THR A 174 -13.07 4.48 18.78
C THR A 174 -12.64 3.60 17.60
N GLN A 175 -13.04 3.90 16.37
CA GLN A 175 -12.67 3.14 15.16
C GLN A 175 -11.28 3.55 14.65
N GLY A 176 -10.47 2.56 14.30
CA GLY A 176 -9.08 2.74 13.84
C GLY A 176 -8.05 2.92 14.97
N GLY A 177 -8.46 3.24 16.20
CA GLY A 177 -7.63 3.19 17.42
C GLY A 177 -6.18 3.68 17.24
N ARG A 178 -5.21 2.77 17.41
CA ARG A 178 -3.76 3.06 17.31
C ARG A 178 -3.28 3.38 15.90
N LEU A 179 -4.07 3.03 14.87
CA LEU A 179 -3.70 3.22 13.46
C LEU A 179 -3.62 4.70 13.06
N TRP A 180 -4.32 5.59 13.76
CA TRP A 180 -4.19 7.04 13.56
C TRP A 180 -2.77 7.56 13.87
N ARG A 181 -2.05 6.93 14.81
CA ARG A 181 -0.64 7.25 15.04
C ARG A 181 0.23 6.80 13.87
N LEU A 182 -0.10 5.67 13.25
CA LEU A 182 0.57 5.21 12.03
C LEU A 182 0.28 6.13 10.84
N LEU A 183 -0.94 6.67 10.71
CA LEU A 183 -1.23 7.68 9.67
C LEU A 183 -0.41 8.95 9.89
N ARG A 184 -0.34 9.47 11.12
CA ARG A 184 0.49 10.65 11.42
C ARG A 184 1.95 10.40 11.06
N TYR A 185 2.47 9.21 11.38
CA TYR A 185 3.80 8.78 10.97
C TYR A 185 3.94 8.79 9.43
N ASP A 186 2.99 8.20 8.71
CA ASP A 186 3.02 8.16 7.24
C ASP A 186 3.01 9.56 6.60
N VAL A 187 2.20 10.49 7.15
CA VAL A 187 2.17 11.89 6.72
C VAL A 187 3.51 12.58 6.94
N VAL A 188 4.15 12.35 8.10
CA VAL A 188 5.49 12.89 8.39
C VAL A 188 6.53 12.30 7.43
N CYS A 189 6.48 11.00 7.16
CA CYS A 189 7.37 10.36 6.19
C CYS A 189 7.19 10.92 4.79
N PHE A 190 5.94 11.14 4.35
CA PHE A 190 5.64 11.77 3.06
C PHE A 190 6.17 13.22 3.00
N ALA A 191 5.94 14.02 4.04
CA ALA A 191 6.44 15.39 4.12
C ALA A 191 7.98 15.42 4.09
N LEU A 192 8.63 14.50 4.79
CA LEU A 192 10.10 14.37 4.79
C LEU A 192 10.62 13.97 3.41
N SER A 193 9.99 13.00 2.73
CA SER A 193 10.37 12.62 1.36
C SER A 193 10.06 13.70 0.34
N VAL A 194 9.07 14.56 0.52
CA VAL A 194 8.90 15.72 -0.37
C VAL A 194 9.99 16.75 -0.09
N THR A 195 10.23 17.07 1.18
CA THR A 195 11.17 18.12 1.60
C THR A 195 12.60 17.83 1.13
N VAL A 196 13.13 16.64 1.41
CA VAL A 196 14.51 16.25 1.02
C VAL A 196 14.70 16.44 -0.49
N PHE A 197 13.76 15.95 -1.28
CA PHE A 197 13.88 15.97 -2.74
C PHE A 197 13.62 17.34 -3.36
N THR A 198 12.76 18.16 -2.75
CA THR A 198 12.62 19.57 -3.15
C THR A 198 13.91 20.36 -2.89
N ILE A 199 14.61 20.09 -1.79
CA ILE A 199 15.90 20.71 -1.48
C ILE A 199 16.95 20.25 -2.48
N GLU A 200 17.06 18.95 -2.74
CA GLU A 200 18.00 18.42 -3.75
C GLU A 200 17.77 19.04 -5.13
N TYR A 201 16.50 19.11 -5.57
CA TYR A 201 16.16 19.75 -6.84
C TYR A 201 16.49 21.24 -6.86
N ALA A 202 16.26 21.96 -5.75
CA ALA A 202 16.56 23.39 -5.65
C ALA A 202 18.08 23.67 -5.66
N VAL A 203 18.87 22.92 -4.87
CA VAL A 203 20.34 23.00 -4.86
C VAL A 203 20.88 22.74 -6.26
N TYR A 204 20.32 21.75 -6.94
CA TYR A 204 20.67 21.44 -8.31
C TYR A 204 20.38 22.60 -9.26
N ALA A 205 19.14 23.12 -9.23
CA ALA A 205 18.70 24.19 -10.11
C ALA A 205 19.53 25.47 -9.96
N VAL A 206 20.03 25.76 -8.75
CA VAL A 206 20.96 26.86 -8.50
C VAL A 206 22.35 26.59 -9.08
N SER A 207 22.82 25.34 -9.05
CA SER A 207 24.20 24.99 -9.43
C SER A 207 24.48 25.01 -10.94
N GLU A 208 23.49 24.71 -11.80
CA GLU A 208 23.71 24.61 -13.25
C GLU A 208 23.26 25.84 -14.07
N GLY A 209 22.58 26.81 -13.45
CA GLY A 209 22.06 27.99 -14.17
C GLY A 209 20.83 27.70 -15.05
N LEU A 210 20.16 28.74 -15.54
CA LEU A 210 18.86 28.66 -16.24
C LEU A 210 18.93 28.22 -17.73
N GLU A 211 20.12 27.98 -18.28
CA GLU A 211 20.31 27.81 -19.74
C GLU A 211 20.26 26.36 -20.23
N GLU A 212 19.67 25.46 -19.46
CA GLU A 212 19.61 24.05 -19.84
C GLU A 212 18.37 23.64 -20.63
N SER A 213 18.54 22.59 -21.45
CA SER A 213 17.47 22.03 -22.27
C SER A 213 16.33 21.47 -21.40
N VAL A 214 15.09 21.62 -21.86
CA VAL A 214 13.89 21.03 -21.23
C VAL A 214 14.04 19.52 -20.96
N HIS A 215 14.77 18.82 -21.83
CA HIS A 215 15.02 17.39 -21.67
C HIS A 215 15.83 17.07 -20.40
N ALA A 216 16.86 17.86 -20.10
CA ALA A 216 17.68 17.68 -18.90
C ALA A 216 16.84 17.89 -17.62
N HIS A 217 16.00 18.92 -17.59
CA HIS A 217 15.07 19.16 -16.48
C HIS A 217 14.11 17.99 -16.25
N VAL A 218 13.54 17.43 -17.33
CA VAL A 218 12.62 16.29 -17.23
C VAL A 218 13.34 15.04 -16.71
N THR A 219 14.52 14.73 -17.22
CA THR A 219 15.27 13.53 -16.81
C THR A 219 15.68 13.61 -15.34
N ARG A 220 16.05 14.79 -14.85
CA ARG A 220 16.34 14.98 -13.42
C ARG A 220 15.11 14.94 -12.55
N ALA A 221 14.01 15.57 -12.98
CA ALA A 221 12.74 15.45 -12.27
C ALA A 221 12.34 13.97 -12.12
N LYS A 222 12.54 13.14 -13.16
CA LYS A 222 12.32 11.69 -13.06
C LYS A 222 13.18 11.05 -11.98
N ALA A 223 14.50 11.33 -11.96
CA ALA A 223 15.41 10.76 -10.96
C ALA A 223 15.06 11.19 -9.53
N VAL A 224 14.75 12.47 -9.33
CA VAL A 224 14.33 13.03 -8.03
C VAL A 224 13.03 12.37 -7.55
N ILE A 225 12.01 12.27 -8.40
CA ILE A 225 10.75 11.61 -8.03
C ILE A 225 10.95 10.10 -7.80
N TYR A 226 11.81 9.45 -8.60
CA TYR A 226 12.14 8.04 -8.46
C TYR A 226 12.72 7.74 -7.07
N TRP A 227 13.75 8.48 -6.68
CA TRP A 227 14.37 8.33 -5.36
C TRP A 227 13.47 8.81 -4.23
N GLY A 228 12.64 9.83 -4.47
CA GLY A 228 11.57 10.26 -3.55
C GLY A 228 10.60 9.15 -3.23
N ASN A 229 10.12 8.44 -4.26
CA ASN A 229 9.25 7.28 -4.10
C ASN A 229 9.97 6.15 -3.35
N CYS A 230 11.25 5.88 -3.67
CA CYS A 230 12.03 4.86 -2.98
C CYS A 230 12.20 5.18 -1.49
N LEU A 231 12.56 6.41 -1.14
CA LEU A 231 12.73 6.84 0.25
C LEU A 231 11.41 6.73 1.02
N TYR A 232 10.33 7.25 0.45
CA TYR A 232 9.00 7.16 1.07
C TYR A 232 8.57 5.70 1.27
N ALA A 233 8.78 4.86 0.26
CA ALA A 233 8.48 3.44 0.34
C ALA A 233 9.34 2.74 1.40
N LEU A 234 10.64 3.03 1.52
CA LEU A 234 11.50 2.49 2.57
C LEU A 234 11.06 2.92 3.97
N LEU A 235 10.61 4.17 4.13
CA LEU A 235 10.05 4.68 5.39
C LEU A 235 8.73 3.98 5.79
N SER A 236 8.09 3.25 4.88
CA SER A 236 6.92 2.43 5.22
C SER A 236 7.26 1.10 5.93
N LEU A 237 8.52 0.87 6.29
CA LEU A 237 9.00 -0.31 7.05
C LEU A 237 8.11 -0.68 8.26
N PRO A 238 7.63 0.25 9.11
CA PRO A 238 6.77 -0.11 10.24
C PRO A 238 5.51 -0.87 9.81
N PHE A 239 4.94 -0.55 8.65
CA PHE A 239 3.76 -1.24 8.11
C PHE A 239 4.10 -2.65 7.63
N ALA A 240 5.31 -2.86 7.08
CA ALA A 240 5.75 -4.16 6.63
C ALA A 240 5.86 -5.18 7.77
N PHE A 241 6.27 -4.76 8.98
CA PHE A 241 6.27 -5.63 10.16
C PHE A 241 4.87 -6.15 10.50
N PHE A 242 3.83 -5.35 10.27
CA PHE A 242 2.45 -5.73 10.57
C PHE A 242 1.79 -6.61 9.50
N ILE A 243 2.45 -6.88 8.36
CA ILE A 243 2.04 -7.95 7.43
C ILE A 243 2.25 -9.33 8.05
N ILE A 244 3.21 -9.48 8.98
CA ILE A 244 3.51 -10.76 9.61
C ILE A 244 2.30 -11.21 10.45
N PRO A 245 1.72 -12.40 10.15
CA PRO A 245 0.57 -12.91 10.90
C PRO A 245 0.93 -13.04 12.39
N GLY A 246 0.14 -12.38 13.25
CA GLY A 246 0.39 -12.30 14.69
C GLY A 246 0.57 -10.86 15.17
N LEU A 247 1.44 -10.09 14.52
CA LEU A 247 1.66 -8.68 14.85
C LEU A 247 0.46 -7.81 14.48
N THR A 248 -0.33 -8.20 13.47
CA THR A 248 -1.55 -7.46 13.10
C THR A 248 -2.60 -7.44 14.23
N ARG A 249 -2.69 -8.50 15.05
CA ARG A 249 -3.62 -8.56 16.21
C ARG A 249 -3.31 -7.49 17.26
N LEU A 250 -2.06 -7.02 17.30
CA LEU A 250 -1.59 -5.99 18.23
C LEU A 250 -2.10 -4.59 17.85
N LEU A 251 -2.44 -4.39 16.58
CA LEU A 251 -3.01 -3.14 16.05
C LEU A 251 -4.54 -3.17 16.04
N THR A 252 -5.14 -4.29 15.64
CA THR A 252 -6.59 -4.41 15.46
C THR A 252 -7.18 -5.24 16.57
N HIS A 253 -7.86 -4.60 17.54
CA HIS A 253 -8.74 -5.28 18.50
C HIS A 253 -10.07 -5.74 17.84
N SER A 254 -10.01 -6.19 16.58
CA SER A 254 -11.15 -6.67 15.81
C SER A 254 -11.03 -8.15 15.53
N ALA A 255 -12.17 -8.81 15.31
CA ALA A 255 -12.22 -10.20 14.89
C ALA A 255 -11.57 -10.29 13.52
N ILE A 256 -10.85 -11.38 13.31
CA ILE A 256 -10.30 -11.70 12.02
C ILE A 256 -11.49 -12.08 11.14
N THR A 257 -11.73 -11.31 10.09
CA THR A 257 -12.76 -11.57 9.09
C THR A 257 -12.10 -11.94 7.76
N GLY A 258 -12.86 -12.54 6.85
CA GLY A 258 -12.46 -12.82 5.47
C GLY A 258 -13.66 -13.08 4.58
N TYR A 259 -13.44 -13.29 3.29
CA TYR A 259 -14.49 -13.59 2.34
C TYR A 259 -14.61 -15.08 2.09
N ASN A 260 -15.84 -15.59 1.99
CA ASN A 260 -16.13 -16.96 1.57
C ASN A 260 -16.26 -17.05 0.03
N ARG A 261 -16.49 -18.25 -0.50
CA ARG A 261 -16.67 -18.48 -1.96
C ARG A 261 -17.86 -17.73 -2.57
N HIS A 262 -18.83 -17.33 -1.76
CA HIS A 262 -20.00 -16.55 -2.17
C HIS A 262 -19.73 -15.04 -2.16
N GLY A 263 -18.54 -14.61 -1.71
CA GLY A 263 -18.19 -13.19 -1.59
C GLY A 263 -18.81 -12.50 -0.38
N GLU A 264 -19.28 -13.29 0.59
CA GLU A 264 -19.81 -12.82 1.86
C GLU A 264 -18.68 -12.68 2.87
N LEU A 265 -18.73 -11.61 3.66
CA LEU A 265 -17.80 -11.39 4.75
C LEU A 265 -18.21 -12.26 5.94
N VAL A 266 -17.32 -13.13 6.37
CA VAL A 266 -17.52 -14.04 7.50
C VAL A 266 -16.33 -13.96 8.46
N GLU A 267 -16.54 -14.41 9.70
CA GLU A 267 -15.46 -14.58 10.66
C GLU A 267 -14.51 -15.68 10.19
N PHE A 268 -13.22 -15.49 10.40
CA PHE A 268 -12.22 -16.50 10.07
C PHE A 268 -12.47 -17.77 10.88
N ALA A 269 -12.73 -18.86 10.18
CA ALA A 269 -12.95 -20.17 10.77
C ALA A 269 -11.85 -21.10 10.27
N PHE A 270 -11.18 -21.79 11.19
CA PHE A 270 -10.31 -22.89 10.79
C PHE A 270 -11.18 -23.98 10.18
N PRO A 271 -10.78 -24.60 9.05
CA PRO A 271 -11.45 -25.80 8.59
C PRO A 271 -11.42 -26.81 9.74
N GLU A 272 -12.61 -27.25 10.19
CA GLU A 272 -12.71 -28.30 11.19
C GLU A 272 -11.91 -29.50 10.67
N VAL A 273 -10.95 -29.97 11.46
CA VAL A 273 -10.20 -31.17 11.14
C VAL A 273 -11.19 -32.33 11.15
N GLN A 274 -11.71 -32.69 9.98
CA GLN A 274 -12.45 -33.94 9.77
C GLN A 274 -11.44 -35.09 9.90
N GLY A 275 -11.14 -35.51 11.13
CA GLY A 275 -10.26 -36.65 11.34
C GLY A 275 -9.49 -36.66 12.65
N CYS A 276 -10.22 -36.82 13.76
CA CYS A 276 -9.86 -37.73 14.84
C CYS A 276 -11.16 -38.15 15.52
N LYS A 277 -12.00 -38.90 14.79
CA LYS A 277 -12.92 -39.82 15.47
C LYS A 277 -12.01 -40.85 16.13
N GLY A 278 -12.03 -40.89 17.45
CA GLY A 278 -11.21 -41.78 18.25
C GLY A 278 -11.27 -43.21 17.73
N VAL A 279 -10.09 -43.81 17.57
CA VAL A 279 -9.91 -45.26 17.62
C VAL A 279 -9.79 -45.63 19.09
#